data_AF-A0A1S9C860-F1
#
_entry.id   AF-A0A1S9C860-F1
#
_cell.length_a   1.000
_cell.length_b   1.000
_cell.length_c   1.000
_cell.angle_alpha   90.00
_cell.angle_beta   90.00
_cell.angle_gamma   90.00
#
_symmetry.space_group_name_H-M   'P 1'
#
loop_
_entity.id
_entity.type
_entity.pdbx_description
1 polymer ?
#
loop_
_entity_poly.entity_id
_entity_poly.type
_entity_poly.pdbx_seq_one_letter_code
_entity_poly.pdbx_strand_id
1 'polypeptide(L)'
;MDENNPDLLLALLIVMAFTIVENLENDILYNEFYEDIISHKQSLEIMDLDLFPNFNKLANKFNELKEKLKKEVENYTIILPHKYKVFRTRQLDNKIMDSVFKNTGIDTFLFNTSENGLDYIFPLLQNAQKYFDKTSPVFNDLKERIDVFKDVPFQGFDAKGSTAPPSEFATSQRLSPKQTSYLYVAQNIETAISEIRPTIGELVSVAEGITTKSLKILDLSNIEFNKDKRTLCDVIAFKLQVPKYNKDSDERYFPTQVISQYVHQELNFDGIKYRSSLNKSGINFVIFNPDNVEFINSKIYALHNIHIEVKQLADILNENIN
;
A
#
# COMPACT_ATOMS: atom_id res chain seq x y z
N MET A 1 -6.97 11.93 33.40
CA MET A 1 -5.66 11.96 32.75
C MET A 1 -5.92 11.74 31.27
N ASP A 2 -5.23 12.51 30.43
CA ASP A 2 -5.58 12.80 29.03
C ASP A 2 -5.37 11.57 28.13
N GLU A 3 -6.39 11.20 27.35
CA GLU A 3 -6.34 10.16 26.29
C GLU A 3 -5.42 10.57 25.12
N ASN A 4 -4.86 11.78 25.15
CA ASN A 4 -3.90 12.32 24.16
C ASN A 4 -2.45 12.32 24.65
N ASN A 5 -1.89 11.18 25.08
CA ASN A 5 -0.44 11.11 25.34
C ASN A 5 0.33 10.40 24.22
N PRO A 6 0.60 11.07 23.07
CA PRO A 6 1.35 10.51 21.92
C PRO A 6 2.77 10.07 22.29
N ASP A 7 3.28 10.46 23.47
CA ASP A 7 4.62 10.09 23.93
C ASP A 7 4.74 8.61 24.32
N LEU A 8 3.66 7.92 24.72
CA LEU A 8 3.73 6.49 25.09
C LEU A 8 3.76 5.55 23.90
N LEU A 9 2.87 5.76 22.94
CA LEU A 9 2.86 4.98 21.71
C LEU A 9 4.21 5.14 20.99
N LEU A 10 4.71 6.37 20.89
CA LEU A 10 6.01 6.64 20.30
C LEU A 10 7.16 5.94 21.04
N ALA A 11 7.11 5.87 22.38
CA ALA A 11 8.14 5.24 23.21
C ALA A 11 8.12 3.71 23.19
N LEU A 12 6.95 3.08 23.14
CA LEU A 12 6.80 1.65 22.86
C LEU A 12 7.47 1.26 21.53
N LEU A 13 7.47 2.18 20.56
CA LEU A 13 7.84 1.93 19.18
C LEU A 13 9.27 2.24 18.81
N ILE A 14 9.85 3.21 19.49
CA ILE A 14 11.28 3.36 19.53
C ILE A 14 11.91 2.13 20.21
N VAL A 15 11.33 1.60 21.29
CA VAL A 15 11.88 0.41 21.98
C VAL A 15 11.80 -0.87 21.12
N MET A 16 10.70 -1.12 20.41
CA MET A 16 10.64 -2.26 19.46
C MET A 16 11.53 -2.08 18.23
N ALA A 17 11.70 -0.85 17.75
CA ALA A 17 12.62 -0.60 16.67
C ALA A 17 14.10 -0.80 17.12
N PHE A 18 14.38 -0.52 18.39
CA PHE A 18 15.65 -0.82 19.06
C PHE A 18 15.95 -2.32 19.13
N THR A 19 14.94 -3.19 19.30
CA THR A 19 15.08 -4.65 19.21
C THR A 19 15.73 -5.09 17.89
N ILE A 20 15.43 -4.40 16.80
CA ILE A 20 15.90 -4.77 15.46
C ILE A 20 17.27 -4.14 15.15
N VAL A 21 17.57 -2.98 15.74
CA VAL A 21 18.76 -2.17 15.43
C VAL A 21 19.99 -2.54 16.28
N GLU A 22 19.86 -2.81 17.59
CA GLU A 22 21.02 -2.81 18.51
C GLU A 22 21.36 -4.15 19.19
N ASN A 23 20.73 -5.29 18.86
CA ASN A 23 21.05 -6.59 19.47
C ASN A 23 20.94 -6.57 21.03
N LEU A 24 19.90 -5.94 21.57
CA LEU A 24 19.68 -5.75 23.01
C LEU A 24 19.00 -6.92 23.73
N GLU A 25 18.96 -8.13 23.16
CA GLU A 25 18.34 -9.32 23.78
C GLU A 25 18.88 -9.64 25.20
N ASN A 26 20.02 -9.07 25.57
CA ASN A 26 20.66 -9.24 26.87
C ASN A 26 20.35 -8.12 27.90
N ASP A 27 19.53 -7.11 27.57
CA ASP A 27 19.16 -6.04 28.51
C ASP A 27 17.93 -6.47 29.37
N ILE A 28 18.07 -6.43 30.70
CA ILE A 28 17.03 -6.90 31.63
C ILE A 28 15.80 -5.99 31.60
N LEU A 29 15.99 -4.66 31.49
CA LEU A 29 14.87 -3.72 31.39
C LEU A 29 14.07 -3.95 30.10
N TYR A 30 14.74 -4.42 29.06
CA TYR A 30 14.13 -4.75 27.78
C TYR A 30 13.20 -5.98 27.91
N ASN A 31 13.68 -7.06 28.54
CA ASN A 31 12.87 -8.27 28.70
C ASN A 31 11.63 -8.03 29.58
N GLU A 32 11.77 -7.25 30.66
CA GLU A 32 10.64 -6.85 31.51
C GLU A 32 9.59 -6.04 30.73
N PHE A 33 10.04 -5.08 29.91
CA PHE A 33 9.13 -4.24 29.14
C PHE A 33 8.48 -4.98 27.95
N TYR A 34 9.19 -5.92 27.32
CA TYR A 34 8.65 -6.74 26.24
C TYR A 34 7.53 -7.67 26.71
N GLU A 35 7.69 -8.27 27.89
CA GLU A 35 6.64 -9.07 28.53
C GLU A 35 5.41 -8.21 28.89
N ASP A 36 5.61 -6.97 29.35
CA ASP A 36 4.52 -6.02 29.62
C ASP A 36 3.73 -5.70 28.33
N ILE A 37 4.42 -5.48 27.19
CA ILE A 37 3.82 -5.24 25.85
C ILE A 37 2.95 -6.41 25.41
N ILE A 38 3.48 -7.63 25.48
CA ILE A 38 2.75 -8.83 25.07
C ILE A 38 1.51 -9.02 25.94
N SER A 39 1.65 -8.82 27.25
CA SER A 39 0.58 -9.05 28.23
C SER A 39 -0.58 -8.06 28.09
N HIS A 40 -0.31 -6.84 27.63
CA HIS A 40 -1.30 -5.75 27.54
C HIS A 40 -1.62 -5.35 26.09
N LYS A 41 -1.44 -6.28 25.15
CA LYS A 41 -1.59 -6.03 23.71
C LYS A 41 -2.97 -5.54 23.28
N GLN A 42 -4.06 -6.01 23.90
CA GLN A 42 -5.40 -5.46 23.65
C GLN A 42 -5.52 -4.02 24.13
N SER A 43 -4.86 -3.69 25.23
CA SER A 43 -4.84 -2.34 25.78
C SER A 43 -4.03 -1.36 24.92
N LEU A 44 -3.09 -1.85 24.11
CA LEU A 44 -2.39 -1.03 23.09
C LEU A 44 -3.32 -0.60 21.96
N GLU A 45 -4.36 -1.39 21.65
CA GLU A 45 -5.38 -1.00 20.65
C GLU A 45 -6.25 0.16 21.14
N ILE A 46 -6.32 0.37 22.47
CA ILE A 46 -7.11 1.42 23.14
C ILE A 46 -6.26 2.44 23.92
N MET A 47 -4.93 2.39 23.77
CA MET A 47 -3.93 3.32 24.36
C MET A 47 -4.04 3.55 25.89
N ASP A 48 -4.11 2.49 26.71
CA ASP A 48 -4.10 2.62 28.18
C ASP A 48 -2.67 2.56 28.79
N LEU A 49 -2.19 3.68 29.34
CA LEU A 49 -0.84 3.86 29.90
C LEU A 49 -0.64 3.23 31.28
N ASP A 50 -1.70 3.13 32.09
CA ASP A 50 -1.58 2.76 33.50
C ASP A 50 -1.17 1.28 33.68
N LEU A 51 -1.20 0.53 32.58
CA LEU A 51 -0.81 -0.87 32.46
C LEU A 51 0.69 -1.11 32.22
N PHE A 52 1.48 -0.04 32.01
CA PHE A 52 2.92 -0.13 31.68
C PHE A 52 3.81 0.53 32.76
N PRO A 53 3.91 -0.02 33.98
CA PRO A 53 4.60 0.62 35.11
C PRO A 53 6.11 0.82 34.90
N ASN A 54 6.74 0.07 34.00
CA ASN A 54 8.15 0.21 33.66
C ASN A 54 8.44 1.32 32.63
N PHE A 55 7.40 1.91 32.03
CA PHE A 55 7.51 2.93 30.99
C PHE A 55 8.35 4.15 31.42
N ASN A 56 8.07 4.68 32.61
CA ASN A 56 8.75 5.87 33.15
C ASN A 56 10.26 5.66 33.33
N LYS A 57 10.73 4.41 33.44
CA LYS A 57 12.17 4.08 33.59
C LYS A 57 12.94 4.21 32.26
N LEU A 58 12.26 4.24 31.10
CA LEU A 58 12.87 4.26 29.76
C LEU A 58 12.83 5.64 29.07
N ALA A 59 12.21 6.65 29.70
CA ALA A 59 11.91 7.96 29.08
C ALA A 59 13.14 8.74 28.58
N ASN A 60 14.30 8.63 29.23
CA ASN A 60 15.51 9.34 28.77
C ASN A 60 16.08 8.74 27.48
N LYS A 61 16.12 7.40 27.39
CA LYS A 61 16.55 6.69 26.18
C LYS A 61 15.60 7.00 25.03
N PHE A 62 14.31 7.10 25.30
CA PHE A 62 13.31 7.49 24.33
C PHE A 62 13.59 8.86 23.66
N ASN A 63 13.84 9.90 24.44
CA ASN A 63 14.07 11.25 23.92
C ASN A 63 15.30 11.34 23.02
N GLU A 64 16.39 10.64 23.38
CA GLU A 64 17.61 10.57 22.56
C GLU A 64 17.32 10.02 21.15
N LEU A 65 16.40 9.08 21.06
CA LEU A 65 16.09 8.36 19.84
C LEU A 65 15.07 9.08 18.97
N LYS A 66 14.13 9.78 19.61
CA LYS A 66 13.27 10.75 18.93
C LYS A 66 14.12 11.78 18.19
N GLU A 67 15.17 12.28 18.85
CA GLU A 67 16.13 13.22 18.24
C GLU A 67 17.01 12.57 17.18
N LYS A 68 17.44 11.32 17.37
CA LYS A 68 18.20 10.57 16.34
C LYS A 68 17.37 10.36 15.07
N LEU A 69 16.13 9.87 15.21
CA LEU A 69 15.22 9.65 14.08
C LEU A 69 14.92 10.97 13.36
N LYS A 70 14.68 12.05 14.11
CA LYS A 70 14.44 13.38 13.54
C LYS A 70 15.59 13.84 12.65
N LYS A 71 16.84 13.68 13.10
CA LYS A 71 18.03 13.97 12.28
C LYS A 71 18.18 13.02 11.10
N GLU A 72 17.78 11.77 11.27
CA GLU A 72 17.92 10.74 10.25
C GLU A 72 16.96 10.97 9.08
N VAL A 73 15.69 11.26 9.35
CA VAL A 73 14.67 11.52 8.31
C VAL A 73 14.98 12.75 7.46
N GLU A 74 15.70 13.73 8.01
CA GLU A 74 16.14 14.91 7.26
C GLU A 74 17.03 14.52 6.08
N ASN A 75 17.90 13.51 6.24
CA ASN A 75 18.78 13.02 5.18
C ASN A 75 18.02 12.32 4.04
N TYR A 76 16.79 11.88 4.31
CA TYR A 76 15.95 11.13 3.38
C TYR A 76 14.71 11.93 2.97
N THR A 77 14.66 13.23 3.24
CA THR A 77 13.53 14.07 2.88
C THR A 77 13.58 14.45 1.40
N ILE A 78 12.49 14.22 0.68
CA ILE A 78 12.29 14.71 -0.68
C ILE A 78 11.01 15.54 -0.76
N ILE A 79 10.92 16.37 -1.80
CA ILE A 79 9.68 17.06 -2.15
C ILE A 79 9.10 16.41 -3.40
N LEU A 80 7.92 15.84 -3.25
CA LEU A 80 7.12 15.43 -4.39
C LEU A 80 6.45 16.68 -4.97
N PRO A 81 6.65 17.03 -6.25
CA PRO A 81 6.10 18.28 -6.78
C PRO A 81 4.57 18.22 -6.88
N HIS A 82 3.93 19.39 -6.95
CA HIS A 82 2.54 19.52 -7.39
C HIS A 82 2.32 18.84 -8.76
N LYS A 83 1.16 18.19 -8.94
CA LYS A 83 0.80 17.41 -10.13
C LYS A 83 1.68 16.19 -10.39
N TYR A 84 2.38 15.68 -9.37
CA TYR A 84 3.10 14.41 -9.49
C TYR A 84 2.10 13.27 -9.67
N LYS A 85 2.35 12.42 -10.67
CA LYS A 85 1.46 11.31 -11.03
C LYS A 85 1.68 10.10 -10.14
N VAL A 86 0.58 9.50 -9.69
CA VAL A 86 0.53 8.28 -8.91
C VAL A 86 -0.61 7.39 -9.40
N PHE A 87 -0.51 6.09 -9.14
CA PHE A 87 -1.46 5.10 -9.64
C PHE A 87 -2.00 4.25 -8.50
N ARG A 88 -3.28 3.93 -8.53
CA ARG A 88 -3.88 2.98 -7.60
C ARG A 88 -4.71 1.96 -8.32
N THR A 89 -4.53 0.70 -7.95
CA THR A 89 -5.30 -0.40 -8.50
C THR A 89 -6.33 -0.90 -7.49
N ARG A 90 -7.52 -1.20 -7.97
CA ARG A 90 -8.57 -1.92 -7.23
C ARG A 90 -9.08 -3.09 -8.07
N GLN A 91 -9.36 -4.20 -7.39
CA GLN A 91 -10.06 -5.32 -8.00
C GLN A 91 -11.50 -4.90 -8.32
N LEU A 92 -11.96 -5.28 -9.50
CA LEU A 92 -13.36 -5.11 -9.90
C LEU A 92 -14.15 -6.33 -9.42
N ASP A 93 -15.29 -6.10 -8.78
CA ASP A 93 -16.27 -7.16 -8.55
C ASP A 93 -17.35 -7.15 -9.64
N ASN A 94 -18.15 -8.21 -9.70
CA ASN A 94 -19.20 -8.37 -10.70
C ASN A 94 -20.22 -7.22 -10.66
N LYS A 95 -20.51 -6.65 -9.48
CA LYS A 95 -21.50 -5.56 -9.35
C LYS A 95 -20.99 -4.26 -9.95
N ILE A 96 -19.72 -3.94 -9.72
CA ILE A 96 -19.08 -2.75 -10.30
C ILE A 96 -18.94 -2.93 -11.81
N MET A 97 -18.57 -4.12 -12.25
CA MET A 97 -18.53 -4.47 -13.67
C MET A 97 -19.89 -4.27 -14.34
N ASP A 98 -20.97 -4.79 -13.75
CA ASP A 98 -22.33 -4.60 -14.26
C ASP A 98 -22.68 -3.11 -14.37
N SER A 99 -22.35 -2.31 -13.35
CA SER A 99 -22.60 -0.87 -13.37
C SER A 99 -21.81 -0.15 -14.48
N VAL A 100 -20.54 -0.50 -14.67
CA VAL A 100 -19.69 0.08 -15.71
C VAL A 100 -20.22 -0.28 -17.09
N PHE A 101 -20.49 -1.56 -17.34
CA PHE A 101 -20.96 -2.01 -18.65
C PHE A 101 -22.38 -1.50 -18.98
N LYS A 102 -23.24 -1.35 -17.98
CA LYS A 102 -24.57 -0.75 -18.12
C LYS A 102 -24.54 0.71 -18.54
N ASN A 103 -23.66 1.49 -17.94
CA ASN A 103 -23.54 2.91 -18.27
C ASN A 103 -22.87 3.17 -19.63
N THR A 104 -22.22 2.15 -20.21
CA THR A 104 -21.59 2.22 -21.54
C THR A 104 -22.47 1.63 -22.64
N GLY A 105 -23.57 0.96 -22.27
CA GLY A 105 -24.45 0.25 -23.20
C GLY A 105 -23.78 -0.95 -23.88
N ILE A 106 -22.65 -1.43 -23.36
CA ILE A 106 -21.94 -2.63 -23.82
C ILE A 106 -22.62 -3.88 -23.26
N ASP A 107 -23.17 -3.78 -22.03
CA ASP A 107 -23.91 -4.86 -21.39
C ASP A 107 -25.12 -5.32 -22.24
N THR A 108 -25.92 -4.37 -22.72
CA THR A 108 -27.20 -4.66 -23.39
C THR A 108 -26.98 -5.39 -24.72
N PHE A 109 -25.81 -5.22 -25.33
CA PHE A 109 -25.40 -5.89 -26.55
C PHE A 109 -24.85 -7.30 -26.29
N LEU A 110 -24.03 -7.50 -25.26
CA LEU A 110 -23.35 -8.78 -25.00
C LEU A 110 -24.16 -9.76 -24.15
N PHE A 111 -24.96 -9.28 -23.18
CA PHE A 111 -25.78 -10.15 -22.30
C PHE A 111 -26.99 -10.77 -23.00
N ASN A 112 -27.37 -10.31 -24.19
CA ASN A 112 -28.38 -10.98 -25.02
C ASN A 112 -27.89 -12.31 -25.62
N THR A 113 -26.68 -12.78 -25.28
CA THR A 113 -26.09 -14.00 -25.85
C THR A 113 -25.82 -15.15 -24.87
N SER A 114 -25.89 -14.96 -23.54
CA SER A 114 -25.89 -16.08 -22.56
C SER A 114 -26.27 -15.67 -21.12
N GLU A 115 -26.86 -16.60 -20.35
CA GLU A 115 -27.29 -16.41 -18.95
C GLU A 115 -26.14 -16.15 -17.96
N ASN A 116 -24.87 -16.32 -18.37
CA ASN A 116 -23.67 -16.08 -17.56
C ASN A 116 -22.71 -15.07 -18.23
N GLY A 117 -23.27 -13.96 -18.74
CA GLY A 117 -22.62 -13.07 -19.72
C GLY A 117 -21.20 -12.58 -19.39
N LEU A 118 -20.86 -12.29 -18.13
CA LEU A 118 -19.56 -11.68 -17.78
C LEU A 118 -18.34 -12.58 -18.04
N ASP A 119 -18.44 -13.89 -17.77
CA ASP A 119 -17.32 -14.83 -17.96
C ASP A 119 -16.99 -15.03 -19.46
N TYR A 120 -17.94 -14.73 -20.35
CA TYR A 120 -17.80 -14.88 -21.80
C TYR A 120 -17.55 -13.56 -22.53
N ILE A 121 -17.85 -12.41 -21.92
CA ILE A 121 -17.72 -11.07 -22.52
C ILE A 121 -16.28 -10.76 -22.91
N PHE A 122 -15.30 -11.09 -22.09
CA PHE A 122 -13.90 -10.73 -22.37
C PHE A 122 -13.27 -11.54 -23.51
N PRO A 123 -13.42 -12.87 -23.56
CA PRO A 123 -13.04 -13.64 -24.74
C PRO A 123 -13.74 -13.16 -26.03
N LEU A 124 -15.01 -12.76 -25.94
CA LEU A 124 -15.78 -12.19 -27.06
C LEU A 124 -15.22 -10.82 -27.49
N LEU A 125 -14.90 -9.91 -26.57
CA LEU A 125 -14.33 -8.60 -26.87
C LEU A 125 -12.92 -8.71 -27.47
N GLN A 126 -12.07 -9.59 -26.92
CA GLN A 126 -10.72 -9.84 -27.46
C GLN A 126 -10.76 -10.45 -28.86
N ASN A 127 -11.81 -11.22 -29.17
CA ASN A 127 -11.95 -11.93 -30.43
C ASN A 127 -13.14 -11.44 -31.27
N ALA A 128 -13.65 -10.23 -31.06
CA ALA A 128 -14.88 -9.76 -31.72
C ALA A 128 -14.79 -9.86 -33.25
N GLN A 129 -13.59 -9.61 -33.81
CA GLN A 129 -13.32 -9.75 -35.24
C GLN A 129 -13.41 -11.19 -35.78
N LYS A 130 -13.32 -12.20 -34.91
CA LYS A 130 -13.48 -13.63 -35.24
C LYS A 130 -14.95 -14.03 -35.30
N TYR A 131 -15.81 -13.34 -34.55
CA TYR A 131 -17.23 -13.70 -34.38
C TYR A 131 -18.19 -12.81 -35.17
N PHE A 132 -17.76 -11.61 -35.58
CA PHE A 132 -18.57 -10.67 -36.34
C PHE A 132 -17.92 -10.33 -37.69
N ASP A 133 -18.72 -10.37 -38.77
CA ASP A 133 -18.33 -9.81 -40.05
C ASP A 133 -18.07 -8.31 -39.89
N LYS A 134 -16.89 -7.85 -40.32
CA LYS A 134 -16.45 -6.44 -40.21
C LYS A 134 -17.35 -5.47 -40.98
N THR A 135 -18.15 -5.97 -41.92
CA THR A 135 -19.11 -5.17 -42.70
C THR A 135 -20.50 -5.15 -42.08
N SER A 136 -20.76 -5.97 -41.05
CA SER A 136 -22.06 -6.05 -40.39
C SER A 136 -22.39 -4.73 -39.66
N PRO A 137 -23.65 -4.26 -39.71
CA PRO A 137 -24.13 -3.16 -38.86
C PRO A 137 -23.81 -3.37 -37.38
N VAL A 138 -23.82 -4.63 -36.94
CA VAL A 138 -23.50 -5.04 -35.57
C VAL A 138 -22.05 -4.74 -35.20
N PHE A 139 -21.10 -5.00 -36.11
CA PHE A 139 -19.68 -4.71 -35.88
C PHE A 139 -19.43 -3.20 -35.80
N ASN A 140 -20.14 -2.42 -36.63
CA ASN A 140 -20.02 -0.97 -36.62
C ASN A 140 -20.59 -0.34 -35.34
N ASP A 141 -21.76 -0.79 -34.86
CA ASP A 141 -22.33 -0.35 -33.57
C ASP A 141 -21.41 -0.73 -32.39
N LEU A 142 -20.86 -1.94 -32.38
CA LEU A 142 -19.90 -2.35 -31.35
C LEU A 142 -18.64 -1.48 -31.37
N LYS A 143 -18.11 -1.17 -32.56
CA LYS A 143 -16.94 -0.31 -32.72
C LYS A 143 -17.22 1.10 -32.19
N GLU A 144 -18.36 1.68 -32.52
CA GLU A 144 -18.77 3.00 -32.05
C GLU A 144 -18.89 3.04 -30.52
N ARG A 145 -19.53 2.03 -29.91
CA ARG A 145 -19.61 1.90 -28.43
C ARG A 145 -18.24 1.77 -27.76
N ILE A 146 -17.34 0.98 -28.36
CA ILE A 146 -15.97 0.84 -27.86
C ILE A 146 -15.22 2.18 -27.95
N ASP A 147 -15.38 2.92 -29.04
CA ASP A 147 -14.74 4.22 -29.21
C ASP A 147 -15.26 5.23 -28.18
N VAL A 148 -16.57 5.27 -27.92
CA VAL A 148 -17.15 6.05 -26.81
C VAL A 148 -16.55 5.62 -25.46
N PHE A 149 -16.42 4.32 -25.20
CA PHE A 149 -15.87 3.80 -23.94
C PHE A 149 -14.41 4.19 -23.72
N LYS A 150 -13.59 4.25 -24.78
CA LYS A 150 -12.18 4.68 -24.69
C LYS A 150 -12.06 6.10 -24.13
N ASP A 151 -12.98 6.97 -24.52
CA ASP A 151 -12.98 8.39 -24.14
C ASP A 151 -13.60 8.65 -22.76
N VAL A 152 -14.28 7.66 -22.15
CA VAL A 152 -14.77 7.78 -20.77
C VAL A 152 -13.58 7.97 -19.82
N PRO A 153 -13.52 9.07 -19.04
CA PRO A 153 -12.40 9.32 -18.13
C PRO A 153 -12.29 8.26 -17.03
N PHE A 154 -13.41 7.86 -16.44
CA PHE A 154 -13.47 6.83 -15.40
C PHE A 154 -14.19 5.59 -15.92
N GLN A 155 -13.42 4.68 -16.50
CA GLN A 155 -13.93 3.39 -16.97
C GLN A 155 -14.16 2.41 -15.82
N GLY A 156 -13.39 2.51 -14.73
CA GLY A 156 -13.55 1.67 -13.55
C GLY A 156 -14.18 2.43 -12.39
N PHE A 157 -13.52 2.45 -11.23
CA PHE A 157 -13.98 3.29 -10.13
C PHE A 157 -13.91 4.78 -10.49
N ASP A 158 -14.88 5.56 -10.01
CA ASP A 158 -14.84 7.02 -10.09
C ASP A 158 -13.76 7.60 -9.16
N ALA A 159 -13.62 8.93 -9.13
CA ALA A 159 -12.63 9.61 -8.29
C ALA A 159 -12.79 9.24 -6.79
N LYS A 160 -14.03 9.20 -6.29
CA LYS A 160 -14.32 8.86 -4.89
C LYS A 160 -14.03 7.39 -4.60
N GLY A 161 -14.39 6.49 -5.50
CA GLY A 161 -14.08 5.06 -5.42
C GLY A 161 -12.59 4.78 -5.58
N SER A 162 -11.81 5.69 -6.14
CA SER A 162 -10.36 5.52 -6.28
C SER A 162 -9.58 5.95 -5.04
N THR A 163 -10.18 6.76 -4.15
CA THR A 163 -9.53 7.24 -2.92
C THR A 163 -9.55 6.23 -1.77
N ALA A 164 -8.80 6.50 -0.69
CA ALA A 164 -8.67 5.62 0.46
C ALA A 164 -10.07 5.33 1.07
N PRO A 165 -10.32 4.13 1.60
CA PRO A 165 -11.59 3.85 2.26
C PRO A 165 -11.76 4.81 3.46
N PRO A 166 -13.00 5.21 3.80
CA PRO A 166 -13.26 5.92 5.04
C PRO A 166 -12.65 5.20 6.24
N SER A 167 -12.22 5.94 7.26
CA SER A 167 -11.54 5.39 8.43
C SER A 167 -12.29 4.22 9.07
N GLU A 168 -13.61 4.29 9.20
CA GLU A 168 -14.44 3.19 9.73
C GLU A 168 -14.28 1.83 9.00
N PHE A 169 -13.88 1.84 7.72
CA PHE A 169 -13.64 0.66 6.89
C PHE A 169 -12.16 0.39 6.61
N ALA A 170 -11.26 1.24 7.12
CA ALA A 170 -9.83 1.08 6.89
C ALA A 170 -9.28 -0.10 7.69
N THR A 171 -8.71 -1.09 6.98
CA THR A 171 -8.07 -2.27 7.56
C THR A 171 -6.63 -1.97 7.97
N SER A 172 -6.08 -2.80 8.85
CA SER A 172 -4.66 -2.76 9.21
C SER A 172 -3.77 -3.04 7.99
N GLN A 173 -2.77 -2.20 7.74
CA GLN A 173 -1.81 -2.28 6.63
C GLN A 173 -0.39 -1.98 7.13
N ARG A 174 0.63 -2.20 6.29
CA ARG A 174 2.06 -2.07 6.68
C ARG A 174 2.41 -0.75 7.39
N LEU A 175 1.77 0.35 7.00
CA LEU A 175 2.05 1.70 7.48
C LEU A 175 0.79 2.39 8.02
N SER A 176 -0.32 1.69 8.20
CA SER A 176 -1.51 2.29 8.82
C SER A 176 -2.19 1.26 9.71
N PRO A 177 -2.46 1.58 10.99
CA PRO A 177 -3.27 0.69 11.81
C PRO A 177 -4.71 0.66 11.29
N LYS A 178 -5.51 -0.26 11.84
CA LYS A 178 -6.95 -0.28 11.60
C LYS A 178 -7.54 1.09 11.94
N GLN A 179 -8.55 1.50 11.19
CA GLN A 179 -9.21 2.81 11.32
C GLN A 179 -8.36 4.03 10.94
N THR A 180 -7.20 3.84 10.31
CA THR A 180 -6.41 4.95 9.75
C THR A 180 -6.49 4.96 8.22
N SER A 181 -7.11 6.00 7.66
CA SER A 181 -7.32 6.16 6.22
C SER A 181 -6.11 6.78 5.53
N TYR A 182 -5.08 5.97 5.29
CA TYR A 182 -3.95 6.38 4.45
C TYR A 182 -4.12 5.90 3.01
N LEU A 183 -3.63 6.69 2.06
CA LEU A 183 -3.74 6.41 0.64
C LEU A 183 -2.47 5.71 0.12
N TYR A 184 -2.61 4.43 -0.22
CA TYR A 184 -1.57 3.62 -0.85
C TYR A 184 -1.64 3.74 -2.37
N VAL A 185 -0.54 4.17 -2.99
CA VAL A 185 -0.41 4.35 -4.44
C VAL A 185 0.97 3.92 -4.92
N ALA A 186 1.14 3.70 -6.22
CA ALA A 186 2.42 3.38 -6.83
C ALA A 186 2.86 4.44 -7.84
N GLN A 187 4.14 4.40 -8.21
CA GLN A 187 4.73 5.29 -9.20
C GLN A 187 4.31 4.96 -10.65
N ASN A 188 3.96 3.71 -10.91
CA ASN A 188 3.54 3.25 -12.24
C ASN A 188 2.43 2.18 -12.15
N ILE A 189 1.81 1.92 -13.29
CA ILE A 189 0.65 1.02 -13.43
C ILE A 189 1.04 -0.41 -13.07
N GLU A 190 2.19 -0.89 -13.55
CA GLU A 190 2.67 -2.26 -13.34
C GLU A 190 2.86 -2.55 -11.85
N THR A 191 3.45 -1.60 -11.12
CA THR A 191 3.64 -1.71 -9.66
C THR A 191 2.29 -1.68 -8.96
N ALA A 192 1.39 -0.75 -9.30
CA ALA A 192 0.06 -0.67 -8.71
C ALA A 192 -0.74 -1.97 -8.88
N ILE A 193 -0.70 -2.56 -10.08
CA ILE A 193 -1.34 -3.86 -10.38
C ILE A 193 -0.68 -4.99 -9.57
N SER A 194 0.64 -5.02 -9.48
CA SER A 194 1.36 -6.08 -8.74
C SER A 194 0.98 -6.15 -7.26
N GLU A 195 0.65 -5.01 -6.62
CA GLU A 195 0.29 -4.94 -5.20
C GLU A 195 -1.01 -5.67 -4.85
N ILE A 196 -1.95 -5.79 -5.80
CA ILE A 196 -3.20 -6.52 -5.58
C ILE A 196 -3.17 -7.98 -6.10
N ARG A 197 -2.07 -8.38 -6.76
CA ARG A 197 -1.80 -9.76 -7.20
C ARG A 197 -2.94 -10.41 -8.00
N PRO A 198 -3.42 -9.78 -9.09
CA PRO A 198 -4.45 -10.40 -9.91
C PRO A 198 -3.91 -11.65 -10.61
N THR A 199 -4.82 -12.54 -10.98
CA THR A 199 -4.58 -13.74 -11.78
C THR A 199 -4.83 -13.45 -13.26
N ILE A 200 -4.28 -14.30 -14.14
CA ILE A 200 -4.44 -14.14 -15.60
C ILE A 200 -5.93 -14.18 -15.95
N GLY A 201 -6.39 -13.19 -16.70
CA GLY A 201 -7.80 -13.01 -17.07
C GLY A 201 -8.59 -12.12 -16.12
N GLU A 202 -8.10 -11.85 -14.91
CA GLU A 202 -8.78 -10.91 -14.01
C GLU A 202 -8.66 -9.47 -14.49
N LEU A 203 -9.68 -8.70 -14.11
CA LEU A 203 -9.84 -7.30 -14.48
C LEU A 203 -9.62 -6.42 -13.28
N VAL A 204 -8.90 -5.34 -13.53
CA VAL A 204 -8.53 -4.40 -12.49
C VAL A 204 -8.80 -2.99 -12.97
N SER A 205 -9.30 -2.16 -12.07
CA SER A 205 -9.41 -0.73 -12.30
C SER A 205 -8.15 -0.07 -11.80
N VAL A 206 -7.45 0.65 -12.67
CA VAL A 206 -6.29 1.46 -12.32
C VAL A 206 -6.67 2.92 -12.47
N ALA A 207 -6.59 3.66 -11.37
CA ALA A 207 -6.85 5.09 -11.34
C ALA A 207 -5.54 5.89 -11.38
N GLU A 208 -5.50 6.92 -12.22
CA GLU A 208 -4.42 7.91 -12.26
C GLU A 208 -4.78 9.07 -11.35
N GLY A 209 -3.91 9.34 -10.38
CA GLY A 209 -4.00 10.46 -9.46
C GLY A 209 -2.86 11.44 -9.63
N ILE A 210 -3.10 12.68 -9.24
CA ILE A 210 -2.12 13.77 -9.23
C ILE A 210 -2.10 14.43 -7.86
N THR A 211 -0.92 14.77 -7.36
CA THR A 211 -0.81 15.52 -6.11
C THR A 211 -1.41 16.92 -6.25
N THR A 212 -2.19 17.35 -5.26
CA THR A 212 -2.88 18.66 -5.24
C THR A 212 -1.99 19.81 -4.76
N LYS A 213 -0.84 19.46 -4.17
CA LYS A 213 0.22 20.39 -3.73
C LYS A 213 1.57 19.67 -3.76
N SER A 214 2.65 20.39 -3.49
CA SER A 214 3.94 19.74 -3.19
C SER A 214 3.85 19.03 -1.83
N LEU A 215 4.39 17.82 -1.75
CA LEU A 215 4.33 16.97 -0.55
C LEU A 215 5.72 16.71 0.02
N LYS A 216 5.87 16.84 1.33
CA LYS A 216 7.09 16.46 2.05
C LYS A 216 7.07 14.96 2.29
N ILE A 217 7.95 14.21 1.62
CA ILE A 217 7.96 12.75 1.63
C ILE A 217 9.26 12.23 2.25
N LEU A 218 9.15 11.21 3.09
CA LEU A 218 10.29 10.44 3.57
C LEU A 218 10.62 9.35 2.55
N ASP A 219 11.80 9.43 1.92
CA ASP A 219 12.24 8.49 0.88
C ASP A 219 13.07 7.35 1.44
N LEU A 220 12.42 6.20 1.65
CA LEU A 220 13.03 4.95 2.10
C LEU A 220 13.34 4.00 0.94
N SER A 221 13.17 4.42 -0.33
CA SER A 221 13.25 3.52 -1.48
C SER A 221 14.67 3.14 -1.92
N ASN A 222 15.66 3.94 -1.53
CA ASN A 222 17.08 3.77 -1.86
C ASN A 222 17.92 3.36 -0.66
N ILE A 223 17.27 2.94 0.42
CA ILE A 223 17.97 2.49 1.61
C ILE A 223 18.30 1.01 1.45
N GLU A 224 19.60 0.71 1.36
CA GLU A 224 20.12 -0.65 1.39
C GLU A 224 20.40 -1.05 2.83
N PHE A 225 19.88 -2.21 3.25
CA PHE A 225 20.07 -2.68 4.61
C PHE A 225 21.56 -2.97 4.88
N ASN A 226 22.16 -2.16 5.75
CA ASN A 226 23.53 -2.37 6.22
C ASN A 226 23.51 -3.11 7.58
N LYS A 227 24.09 -4.31 7.60
CA LYS A 227 24.13 -5.16 8.81
C LYS A 227 24.94 -4.54 9.96
N ASP A 228 25.94 -3.72 9.62
CA ASP A 228 26.94 -3.15 10.54
C ASP A 228 26.56 -1.75 11.03
N LYS A 229 25.66 -1.07 10.31
CA LYS A 229 25.12 0.23 10.67
C LYS A 229 23.62 0.21 10.46
N ARG A 230 22.89 -0.31 11.44
CA ARG A 230 21.43 -0.30 11.42
C ARG A 230 20.95 1.06 11.91
N THR A 231 20.38 1.84 11.02
CA THR A 231 19.61 3.04 11.35
C THR A 231 18.13 2.69 11.44
N LEU A 232 17.31 3.61 11.95
CA LEU A 232 15.87 3.33 12.10
C LEU A 232 15.18 3.25 10.73
N CYS A 233 15.58 4.11 9.79
CA CYS A 233 15.12 4.08 8.41
C CYS A 233 15.56 2.79 7.70
N ASP A 234 16.74 2.24 7.98
CA ASP A 234 17.16 0.93 7.42
C ASP A 234 16.21 -0.19 7.81
N VAL A 235 15.81 -0.21 9.08
CA VAL A 235 14.90 -1.23 9.59
C VAL A 235 13.52 -1.11 8.98
N ILE A 236 12.98 0.11 8.87
CA ILE A 236 11.67 0.34 8.25
C ILE A 236 11.72 -0.03 6.78
N ALA A 237 12.73 0.45 6.05
CA ALA A 237 12.92 0.17 4.64
C ALA A 237 12.98 -1.34 4.40
N PHE A 238 13.75 -2.07 5.22
CA PHE A 238 13.82 -3.52 5.18
C PHE A 238 12.45 -4.17 5.43
N LYS A 239 11.73 -3.80 6.49
CA LYS A 239 10.41 -4.36 6.82
C LYS A 239 9.36 -4.11 5.71
N LEU A 240 9.42 -2.96 5.04
CA LEU A 240 8.53 -2.64 3.92
C LEU A 240 8.85 -3.45 2.67
N GLN A 241 10.10 -3.85 2.48
CA GLN A 241 10.56 -4.69 1.36
C GLN A 241 10.26 -6.18 1.54
N VAL A 242 10.04 -6.66 2.77
CA VAL A 242 9.65 -8.07 3.01
C VAL A 242 8.24 -8.32 2.47
N PRO A 243 8.01 -9.28 1.56
CA PRO A 243 6.68 -9.61 1.06
C PRO A 243 5.74 -10.07 2.18
N LYS A 244 4.46 -9.67 2.13
CA LYS A 244 3.42 -10.24 3.00
C LYS A 244 3.17 -11.68 2.60
N TYR A 245 3.34 -12.62 3.53
CA TYR A 245 2.89 -14.00 3.38
C TYR A 245 1.45 -14.10 3.89
N ASN A 246 0.59 -14.86 3.20
CA ASN A 246 -0.85 -14.91 3.48
C ASN A 246 -1.22 -15.41 4.90
N LYS A 247 -0.27 -15.95 5.65
CA LYS A 247 -0.44 -16.39 7.05
C LYS A 247 0.07 -15.38 8.07
N ASP A 248 0.43 -14.18 7.62
CA ASP A 248 1.08 -13.23 8.50
C ASP A 248 0.07 -12.49 9.38
N SER A 249 0.22 -12.61 10.71
CA SER A 249 -0.52 -11.79 11.67
C SER A 249 -0.20 -10.30 11.49
N ASP A 250 -1.24 -9.47 11.58
CA ASP A 250 -1.16 -8.00 11.44
C ASP A 250 -0.19 -7.36 12.47
N GLU A 251 0.12 -8.09 13.53
CA GLU A 251 1.00 -7.71 14.64
C GLU A 251 2.43 -7.36 14.22
N ARG A 252 2.92 -7.94 13.12
CA ARG A 252 4.25 -7.61 12.60
C ARG A 252 4.34 -6.20 12.01
N TYR A 253 3.20 -5.55 11.74
CA TYR A 253 3.17 -4.19 11.19
C TYR A 253 3.13 -3.12 12.25
N PHE A 254 2.92 -3.47 13.53
CA PHE A 254 2.86 -2.49 14.60
C PHE A 254 4.11 -1.57 14.61
N PRO A 255 5.36 -2.09 14.50
CA PRO A 255 6.56 -1.24 14.40
C PRO A 255 6.52 -0.19 13.28
N THR A 256 6.18 -0.62 12.06
CA THR A 256 6.17 0.27 10.90
C THR A 256 4.98 1.23 10.93
N GLN A 257 3.85 0.81 11.47
CA GLN A 257 2.65 1.64 11.63
C GLN A 257 2.90 2.83 12.55
N VAL A 258 3.55 2.67 13.70
CA VAL A 258 3.73 3.85 14.56
C VAL A 258 4.89 4.72 14.13
N ILE A 259 5.95 4.16 13.53
CA ILE A 259 6.94 5.06 12.94
C ILE A 259 6.29 5.91 11.84
N SER A 260 5.37 5.35 11.06
CA SER A 260 4.61 6.16 10.10
C SER A 260 3.74 7.24 10.75
N GLN A 261 3.09 6.93 11.89
CA GLN A 261 2.31 7.92 12.65
C GLN A 261 3.21 9.01 13.22
N TYR A 262 4.40 8.67 13.72
CA TYR A 262 5.39 9.64 14.18
C TYR A 262 5.83 10.57 13.05
N VAL A 263 6.21 9.98 11.91
CA VAL A 263 6.61 10.72 10.71
C VAL A 263 5.49 11.66 10.24
N HIS A 264 4.23 11.21 10.33
CA HIS A 264 3.06 12.02 10.01
C HIS A 264 2.79 13.14 11.02
N GLN A 265 2.54 12.78 12.29
CA GLN A 265 1.94 13.66 13.31
C GLN A 265 2.98 14.56 13.99
N GLU A 266 4.18 14.05 14.25
CA GLU A 266 5.22 14.77 15.00
C GLU A 266 6.21 15.46 14.06
N LEU A 267 6.58 14.81 12.95
CA LEU A 267 7.55 15.33 11.99
C LEU A 267 6.93 16.07 10.81
N ASN A 268 5.59 16.09 10.72
CA ASN A 268 4.81 16.80 9.72
C ASN A 268 5.19 16.45 8.27
N PHE A 269 5.41 15.16 7.99
CA PHE A 269 5.51 14.68 6.62
C PHE A 269 4.11 14.40 6.05
N ASP A 270 3.97 14.52 4.73
CA ASP A 270 2.75 14.21 4.00
C ASP A 270 2.68 12.72 3.57
N GLY A 271 3.81 12.00 3.62
CA GLY A 271 3.85 10.59 3.24
C GLY A 271 5.23 9.94 3.28
N ILE A 272 5.28 8.66 2.90
CA ILE A 272 6.48 7.83 2.82
C ILE A 272 6.56 7.19 1.43
N LYS A 273 7.74 7.26 0.81
CA LYS A 273 8.09 6.56 -0.43
C LYS A 273 8.92 5.33 -0.09
N TYR A 274 8.59 4.18 -0.64
CA TYR A 274 9.28 2.92 -0.35
C TYR A 274 9.28 1.99 -1.57
N ARG A 275 10.21 1.04 -1.58
CA ARG A 275 10.33 0.05 -2.66
C ARG A 275 9.24 -1.01 -2.55
N SER A 276 8.64 -1.41 -3.67
CA SER A 276 7.65 -2.49 -3.68
C SER A 276 8.31 -3.81 -3.32
N SER A 277 7.62 -4.59 -2.49
CA SER A 277 8.03 -5.97 -2.15
C SER A 277 7.77 -6.97 -3.27
N LEU A 278 6.94 -6.61 -4.26
CA LEU A 278 6.50 -7.49 -5.35
C LEU A 278 7.10 -7.10 -6.70
N ASN A 279 7.48 -5.84 -6.87
CA ASN A 279 8.23 -5.36 -8.02
C ASN A 279 9.54 -4.71 -7.54
N LYS A 280 10.70 -5.36 -7.76
CA LYS A 280 12.00 -4.89 -7.26
C LYS A 280 12.40 -3.50 -7.75
N SER A 281 11.96 -3.10 -8.95
CA SER A 281 12.15 -1.75 -9.50
C SER A 281 10.95 -0.82 -9.24
N GLY A 282 9.87 -1.36 -8.67
CA GLY A 282 8.65 -0.64 -8.37
C GLY A 282 8.76 0.23 -7.13
N ILE A 283 8.09 1.37 -7.17
CA ILE A 283 8.03 2.34 -6.08
C ILE A 283 6.58 2.51 -5.65
N ASN A 284 6.36 2.44 -4.34
CA ASN A 284 5.10 2.75 -3.70
C ASN A 284 5.22 4.03 -2.85
N PHE A 285 4.07 4.62 -2.61
CA PHE A 285 3.88 5.72 -1.69
C PHE A 285 2.72 5.41 -0.76
N VAL A 286 2.87 5.83 0.48
CA VAL A 286 1.76 6.06 1.39
C VAL A 286 1.63 7.55 1.57
N ILE A 287 0.47 8.10 1.22
CA ILE A 287 0.11 9.50 1.45
C ILE A 287 -0.83 9.53 2.65
N PHE A 288 -0.46 10.28 3.70
CA PHE A 288 -1.18 10.24 4.97
C PHE A 288 -2.53 10.95 4.93
N ASN A 289 -2.66 12.00 4.12
CA ASN A 289 -3.94 12.62 3.82
C ASN A 289 -4.37 12.28 2.38
N PRO A 290 -5.41 11.45 2.19
CA PRO A 290 -5.91 11.11 0.86
C PRO A 290 -6.31 12.32 0.00
N ASP A 291 -6.75 13.44 0.60
CA ASP A 291 -7.14 14.67 -0.11
C ASP A 291 -5.95 15.40 -0.76
N ASN A 292 -4.72 15.00 -0.41
CA ASN A 292 -3.52 15.48 -1.09
C ASN A 292 -3.36 14.88 -2.51
N VAL A 293 -4.23 13.97 -2.93
CA VAL A 293 -4.24 13.36 -4.26
C VAL A 293 -5.64 13.46 -4.88
N GLU A 294 -5.70 14.04 -6.08
CA GLU A 294 -6.90 14.09 -6.91
C GLU A 294 -6.82 13.00 -7.98
N PHE A 295 -7.77 12.06 -7.99
CA PHE A 295 -7.89 11.09 -9.08
C PHE A 295 -8.60 11.72 -10.28
N ILE A 296 -7.95 11.69 -11.45
CA ILE A 296 -8.39 12.39 -12.67
C ILE A 296 -9.00 11.47 -13.72
N ASN A 297 -8.65 10.18 -13.69
CA ASN A 297 -9.19 9.17 -14.59
C ASN A 297 -9.03 7.77 -13.97
N SER A 298 -9.73 6.78 -14.54
CA SER A 298 -9.46 5.37 -14.28
C SER A 298 -9.70 4.54 -15.54
N LYS A 299 -8.86 3.53 -15.76
CA LYS A 299 -8.93 2.62 -16.89
C LYS A 299 -9.03 1.17 -16.40
N ILE A 300 -9.70 0.33 -17.18
CA ILE A 300 -9.81 -1.11 -16.89
C ILE A 300 -8.71 -1.84 -17.65
N TYR A 301 -7.95 -2.66 -16.94
CA TYR A 301 -6.91 -3.52 -17.50
C TYR A 301 -7.27 -4.99 -17.29
N ALA A 302 -7.00 -5.80 -18.31
CA ALA A 302 -7.03 -7.25 -18.21
C ALA A 302 -5.60 -7.77 -18.05
N LEU A 303 -5.37 -8.64 -17.06
CA LEU A 303 -4.06 -9.26 -16.91
C LEU A 303 -3.89 -10.37 -17.96
N HIS A 304 -2.96 -10.18 -18.89
CA HIS A 304 -2.73 -11.13 -19.99
C HIS A 304 -1.70 -12.21 -19.68
N ASN A 305 -0.65 -11.89 -18.90
CA ASN A 305 0.44 -12.82 -18.62
C ASN A 305 1.15 -12.44 -17.31
N ILE A 306 1.82 -13.42 -16.69
CA ILE A 306 2.67 -13.25 -15.51
C ILE A 306 4.04 -13.87 -15.80
N HIS A 307 5.11 -13.09 -15.67
CA HIS A 307 6.47 -13.60 -15.72
C HIS A 307 6.91 -14.06 -14.33
N ILE A 308 7.29 -15.34 -14.20
CA ILE A 308 7.73 -15.94 -12.94
C ILE A 308 9.23 -16.25 -13.05
N GLU A 309 10.02 -15.65 -12.17
CA GLU A 309 11.44 -15.97 -11.98
C GLU A 309 11.60 -16.77 -10.68
N VAL A 310 12.34 -17.88 -10.73
CA VAL A 310 12.57 -18.75 -9.58
C VAL A 310 14.06 -18.96 -9.34
N LYS A 311 14.45 -19.01 -8.06
CA LYS A 311 15.75 -19.50 -7.61
C LYS A 311 15.55 -20.65 -6.64
N GLN A 312 16.34 -21.71 -6.75
CA GLN A 312 16.31 -22.79 -5.78
C GLN A 312 16.94 -22.30 -4.47
N LEU A 313 16.33 -22.64 -3.32
CA LEU A 313 16.83 -22.21 -2.01
C LEU A 313 18.30 -22.61 -1.78
N ALA A 314 18.70 -23.79 -2.24
CA ALA A 314 20.08 -24.25 -2.14
C ALA A 314 21.06 -23.31 -2.85
N ASP A 315 20.71 -22.82 -4.05
CA ASP A 315 21.54 -21.88 -4.81
C ASP A 315 21.62 -20.53 -4.09
N ILE A 316 20.52 -20.05 -3.53
CA ILE A 316 20.48 -18.82 -2.72
C ILE A 316 21.41 -18.95 -1.50
N LEU A 317 21.37 -20.08 -0.80
CA LEU A 317 22.21 -20.29 0.38
C LEU A 317 23.69 -20.40 0.00
N ASN A 318 24.02 -21.09 -1.09
CA ASN A 318 25.40 -21.22 -1.58
C ASN A 318 26.02 -19.90 -2.05
N GLU A 319 25.22 -19.00 -2.65
CA GLU A 319 25.65 -17.64 -3.03
C GLU A 319 26.01 -16.76 -1.81
N ASN A 320 25.48 -17.06 -0.62
CA ASN A 320 25.64 -16.22 0.59
C ASN A 320 26.61 -16.81 1.63
N ILE A 321 27.06 -18.05 1.46
CA ILE A 321 27.97 -18.76 2.39
C ILE A 321 29.42 -18.78 1.88
N ASN A 322 29.64 -18.46 0.59
CA ASN A 322 30.97 -18.27 0.01
C ASN A 322 31.33 -16.78 -0.06
#